data_AF-A0A6J5GLY0-F1
#
_entry.id   AF-A0A6J5GLY0-F1
#
_cell.length_a   1.000
_cell.length_b   1.000
_cell.length_c   1.000
_cell.angle_alpha   90.00
_cell.angle_beta   90.00
_cell.angle_gamma   90.00
#
_symmetry.space_group_name_H-M   'P 1'
#
loop_
_entity.id
_entity.type
_entity.pdbx_description
1 polymer ?
#
loop_
_entity_poly.entity_id
_entity_poly.type
_entity_poly.pdbx_seq_one_letter_code
_entity_poly.pdbx_strand_id
1 'polypeptide(L)'
;MMRDMYERLVLLDKQIARYDELIHQVHKTSPASQRLEKIRGVGPLIATAVSAAAGSAAELSNGRQFAAWLGLTPRQHSPGGKDRLFGITRRGYGYLRMLLVHGARSIVQQAIKHTDTLSRWIFDAPPV
;
A
#
# COMPACT_ATOMS: atom_id res chain seq x y z
N MET A 1 -12.93 14.38 33.35
CA MET A 1 -13.32 14.26 31.93
C MET A 1 -12.21 14.69 30.97
N MET A 2 -11.86 15.99 30.83
CA MET A 2 -10.81 16.41 29.87
C MET A 2 -9.41 15.87 30.20
N ARG A 3 -9.08 15.77 31.50
CA ARG A 3 -7.82 15.15 31.97
C ARG A 3 -7.75 13.67 31.60
N ASP A 4 -8.82 12.93 31.88
CA ASP A 4 -8.92 11.49 31.56
C ASP A 4 -8.81 11.22 30.05
N MET A 5 -9.41 12.08 29.20
CA MET A 5 -9.27 11.99 27.74
C MET A 5 -7.84 12.24 27.28
N TYR A 6 -7.17 13.25 27.87
CA TYR A 6 -5.77 13.53 27.57
C TYR A 6 -4.85 12.37 27.98
N GLU A 7 -5.03 11.81 29.18
CA GLU A 7 -4.27 10.66 29.65
C GLU A 7 -4.47 9.44 28.74
N ARG A 8 -5.69 9.23 28.23
CA ARG A 8 -5.98 8.17 27.26
C ARG A 8 -5.26 8.39 25.92
N LEU A 9 -5.23 9.63 25.41
CA LEU A 9 -4.49 9.97 24.19
C LEU A 9 -3.00 9.67 24.35
N VAL A 10 -2.40 10.14 25.44
CA VAL A 10 -0.98 9.89 25.75
C VAL A 10 -0.68 8.39 25.85
N LEU A 11 -1.60 7.62 26.43
CA LEU A 11 -1.46 6.16 26.49
C LEU A 11 -1.51 5.52 25.10
N LEU A 12 -2.44 5.93 24.25
CA LEU A 12 -2.55 5.42 22.88
C LEU A 12 -1.31 5.78 22.05
N ASP A 13 -0.78 6.99 22.18
CA ASP A 13 0.46 7.38 21.48
C ASP A 13 1.64 6.50 21.90
N LYS A 14 1.77 6.19 23.19
CA LYS A 14 2.79 5.24 23.69
C LYS A 14 2.60 3.83 23.12
N GLN A 15 1.35 3.38 22.99
CA GLN A 15 1.05 2.08 22.40
C GLN A 15 1.37 2.04 20.90
N ILE A 16 1.02 3.09 20.16
CA ILE A 16 1.35 3.23 18.74
C ILE A 16 2.87 3.17 18.55
N ALA A 17 3.63 3.99 19.30
CA ALA A 17 5.08 3.99 19.23
C ALA A 17 5.70 2.61 19.55
N ARG A 18 5.12 1.87 20.50
CA ARG A 18 5.54 0.50 20.80
C ARG A 18 5.29 -0.43 19.62
N TYR A 19 4.12 -0.36 18.98
CA TYR A 19 3.81 -1.20 17.82
C TYR A 19 4.68 -0.85 16.60
N ASP A 20 4.98 0.43 16.39
CA ASP A 20 5.90 0.87 15.34
C ASP A 20 7.28 0.25 15.52
N GLU A 21 7.82 0.24 16.75
CA GLU A 21 9.09 -0.43 17.06
C GLU A 21 9.03 -1.94 16.78
N LEU A 22 7.94 -2.61 17.13
CA LEU A 22 7.75 -4.03 16.81
C LEU A 22 7.71 -4.29 15.30
N ILE A 23 7.05 -3.42 14.52
CA ILE A 23 7.05 -3.48 13.06
C ILE A 23 8.47 -3.34 12.51
N HIS A 24 9.25 -2.38 13.04
CA HIS A 24 10.65 -2.21 12.65
C HIS A 24 11.51 -3.43 12.98
N GLN A 25 11.28 -4.08 14.12
CA GLN A 25 11.99 -5.30 14.49
C GLN A 25 11.68 -6.46 13.54
N VAL A 26 10.40 -6.68 13.22
CA VAL A 26 9.97 -7.68 12.24
C VAL A 26 10.55 -7.38 10.84
N HIS A 27 10.57 -6.11 10.46
CA HIS A 27 11.17 -5.68 9.19
C HIS A 27 12.67 -6.01 9.13
N LYS A 28 13.43 -5.71 10.19
CA LYS A 28 14.88 -5.99 10.28
C LYS A 28 15.21 -7.48 10.19
N THR A 29 14.30 -8.37 10.57
CA THR A 29 14.53 -9.82 10.52
C THR A 29 13.94 -10.49 9.27
N SER A 30 13.22 -9.74 8.42
CA SER A 30 12.59 -10.26 7.20
C SER A 30 13.31 -9.79 5.93
N PRO A 31 14.09 -10.66 5.25
CA PRO A 31 14.70 -10.32 3.97
C PRO A 31 13.67 -9.94 2.90
N ALA A 32 12.49 -10.57 2.91
CA ALA A 32 11.42 -10.23 1.98
C ALA A 32 10.91 -8.80 2.20
N SER A 33 10.73 -8.40 3.47
CA SER A 33 10.32 -7.04 3.82
C SER A 33 11.38 -6.00 3.40
N GLN A 34 12.66 -6.27 3.66
CA GLN A 34 13.76 -5.38 3.25
C GLN A 34 13.88 -5.22 1.72
N ARG A 35 13.61 -6.28 0.95
CA ARG A 35 13.56 -6.16 -0.51
C ARG A 35 12.40 -5.30 -0.97
N LEU A 36 11.22 -5.42 -0.33
CA LEU A 36 10.04 -4.63 -0.67
C LEU A 36 10.21 -3.15 -0.37
N GLU A 37 10.89 -2.80 0.73
CA GLU A 37 11.15 -1.39 1.10
C GLU A 37 12.00 -0.63 0.05
N LYS A 38 12.79 -1.34 -0.77
CA LYS A 38 13.53 -0.72 -1.88
C LYS A 38 12.62 -0.08 -2.93
N ILE A 39 11.34 -0.44 -2.95
CA ILE A 39 10.33 0.16 -3.83
C ILE A 39 9.98 1.54 -3.28
N ARG A 40 10.10 2.58 -4.11
CA ARG A 40 9.72 3.95 -3.72
C ARG A 40 8.28 3.96 -3.18
N GLY A 41 8.07 4.66 -2.06
CA GLY A 41 6.77 4.72 -1.38
C GLY A 41 6.38 3.50 -0.55
N VAL A 42 7.22 2.46 -0.48
CA VAL A 42 7.04 1.32 0.42
C VAL A 42 7.96 1.48 1.62
N GLY A 43 7.40 1.78 2.79
CA GLY A 43 8.13 1.79 4.06
C GLY A 43 7.96 0.48 4.85
N PRO A 44 8.59 0.34 6.03
CA PRO A 44 8.56 -0.87 6.85
C PRO A 44 7.15 -1.39 7.16
N LEU A 45 6.18 -0.51 7.44
CA LEU A 45 4.78 -0.89 7.65
C LEU A 45 4.17 -1.58 6.41
N ILE A 46 4.35 -0.99 5.23
CA ILE A 46 3.80 -1.54 3.98
C ILE A 46 4.53 -2.84 3.62
N ALA A 47 5.86 -2.84 3.73
CA ALA A 47 6.70 -3.97 3.41
C ALA A 47 6.41 -5.20 4.29
N THR A 48 6.26 -5.00 5.60
CA THR A 48 5.90 -6.07 6.54
C THR A 48 4.47 -6.55 6.31
N ALA A 49 3.51 -5.65 6.06
CA ALA A 49 2.14 -6.04 5.77
C ALA A 49 2.05 -6.89 4.48
N VAL A 50 2.72 -6.46 3.40
CA VAL A 50 2.76 -7.23 2.14
C VAL A 50 3.45 -8.58 2.34
N SER A 51 4.58 -8.61 3.07
CA SER A 51 5.30 -9.85 3.36
C SER A 51 4.48 -10.81 4.22
N ALA A 52 3.70 -10.31 5.18
CA ALA A 52 2.84 -11.13 6.03
C ALA A 52 1.65 -11.69 5.24
N ALA A 53 1.11 -10.91 4.31
CA ALA A 53 0.04 -11.34 3.42
C ALA A 53 0.51 -12.26 2.29
N ALA A 54 1.82 -12.43 2.11
CA ALA A 54 2.39 -13.26 1.04
C ALA A 54 1.89 -14.71 1.08
N GLY A 55 1.58 -15.26 2.27
CA GLY A 55 0.98 -16.60 2.39
C GLY A 55 -0.38 -16.70 1.68
N SER A 56 -1.19 -15.64 1.73
CA SER A 56 -2.47 -15.55 1.00
C SER A 56 -2.31 -15.19 -0.48
N ALA A 57 -1.11 -14.75 -0.88
CA ALA A 57 -0.77 -14.35 -2.25
C ALA A 57 0.12 -15.37 -2.97
N ALA A 58 0.47 -16.49 -2.34
CA ALA A 58 1.38 -17.49 -2.87
C ALA A 58 0.87 -18.16 -4.17
N GLU A 59 -0.44 -18.15 -4.37
CA GLU A 59 -1.11 -18.69 -5.57
C GLU A 59 -1.12 -17.70 -6.75
N LEU A 60 -0.66 -16.45 -6.55
CA LEU A 60 -0.70 -15.41 -7.57
C LEU A 60 0.50 -15.53 -8.50
N SER A 61 0.23 -15.77 -9.78
CA SER A 61 1.26 -16.03 -10.79
C SER A 61 2.04 -14.79 -11.23
N ASN A 62 1.50 -13.57 -11.01
CA ASN A 62 2.13 -12.32 -11.43
C ASN A 62 1.56 -11.08 -10.71
N GLY A 63 2.22 -9.94 -10.92
CA GLY A 63 1.83 -8.66 -10.34
C GLY A 63 0.45 -8.14 -10.77
N ARG A 64 -0.07 -8.52 -11.95
CA ARG A 64 -1.43 -8.12 -12.37
C ARG A 64 -2.50 -8.85 -11.56
N GLN A 65 -2.28 -10.14 -11.28
CA GLN A 65 -3.16 -10.90 -10.39
C GLN A 65 -3.09 -10.37 -8.95
N PHE A 66 -1.91 -9.95 -8.50
CA PHE A 66 -1.76 -9.24 -7.22
C PHE A 66 -2.53 -7.92 -7.17
N ALA A 67 -2.42 -7.08 -8.20
CA ALA A 67 -3.20 -5.85 -8.29
C ALA A 67 -4.72 -6.12 -8.29
N ALA A 68 -5.17 -7.17 -8.97
CA ALA A 68 -6.57 -7.59 -8.97
C ALA A 68 -7.04 -8.08 -7.59
N TRP A 69 -6.21 -8.90 -6.91
CA TRP A 69 -6.49 -9.40 -5.55
C TRP A 69 -6.57 -8.28 -4.51
N LEU A 70 -5.75 -7.25 -4.65
CA LEU A 70 -5.83 -6.03 -3.84
C LEU A 70 -7.07 -5.18 -4.15
N GLY A 71 -7.72 -5.39 -5.29
CA GLY A 71 -8.80 -4.53 -5.77
C GLY A 71 -8.32 -3.21 -6.35
N LEU A 72 -7.13 -3.19 -6.97
CA LEU A 72 -6.56 -2.03 -7.67
C LEU A 72 -6.92 -2.00 -9.16
N THR A 73 -7.51 -3.07 -9.70
CA THR A 73 -7.90 -3.13 -11.11
C THR A 73 -9.39 -2.79 -11.31
N PRO A 74 -9.73 -2.16 -12.44
CA PRO A 74 -11.11 -2.03 -12.90
C PRO A 74 -11.76 -3.41 -13.06
N ARG A 75 -13.07 -3.53 -12.79
CA ARG A 75 -13.78 -4.78 -13.08
C ARG A 75 -13.96 -4.91 -14.60
N GLN A 76 -13.49 -5.99 -15.17
CA GLN A 76 -13.76 -6.33 -16.56
C GLN A 76 -15.01 -7.22 -16.65
N HIS A 77 -15.90 -6.90 -17.57
CA HIS A 77 -17.01 -7.78 -17.94
C HIS A 77 -17.16 -7.75 -19.46
N SER A 78 -17.04 -8.92 -20.08
CA SER A 78 -17.01 -9.05 -21.54
C SER A 78 -18.08 -10.00 -22.06
N PRO A 79 -19.37 -9.67 -21.94
CA PRO A 79 -20.43 -10.44 -22.56
C PRO A 79 -20.36 -10.25 -24.09
N GLY A 80 -20.27 -11.36 -24.83
CA GLY A 80 -20.30 -11.35 -26.31
C GLY A 80 -19.08 -10.74 -27.00
N GLY A 81 -17.89 -10.80 -26.38
CA GLY A 81 -16.63 -10.40 -27.01
C GLY A 81 -16.34 -8.89 -27.03
N LYS A 82 -17.18 -8.08 -26.37
CA LYS A 82 -16.92 -6.64 -26.18
C LYS A 82 -16.39 -6.40 -24.77
N ASP A 83 -15.13 -6.00 -24.65
CA ASP A 83 -14.55 -5.64 -23.36
C ASP A 83 -15.16 -4.36 -22.82
N ARG A 84 -15.83 -4.46 -21.66
CA ARG A 84 -16.26 -3.30 -20.87
C ARG A 84 -15.51 -3.27 -19.54
N LEU A 85 -14.79 -2.18 -19.30
CA LEU A 85 -14.18 -1.89 -18.00
C LEU A 85 -15.17 -1.07 -17.16
N PHE A 86 -15.38 -1.51 -15.92
CA PHE A 86 -16.17 -0.84 -14.90
C PHE A 86 -15.25 -0.22 -13.85
N GLY A 87 -15.80 0.64 -12.99
CA GLY A 87 -15.04 1.25 -11.89
C GLY A 87 -14.38 0.24 -10.93
N ILE A 88 -13.44 0.75 -10.13
CA ILE A 88 -12.74 -0.03 -9.10
C ILE A 88 -13.79 -0.48 -8.05
N THR A 89 -14.01 -1.79 -7.97
CA THR A 89 -15.11 -2.34 -7.19
C THR A 89 -14.90 -2.29 -5.67
N ARG A 90 -13.73 -1.83 -5.22
CA ARG A 90 -13.26 -1.83 -3.82
C ARG A 90 -13.25 -3.22 -3.15
N ARG A 91 -13.57 -4.28 -3.88
CA ARG A 91 -13.44 -5.69 -3.46
C ARG A 91 -11.97 -6.09 -3.50
N GLY A 92 -11.52 -6.86 -2.51
CA GLY A 92 -10.13 -7.28 -2.37
C GLY A 92 -9.57 -6.98 -0.98
N TYR A 93 -8.25 -7.09 -0.82
CA TYR A 93 -7.59 -6.87 0.47
C TYR A 93 -7.51 -5.37 0.82
N GLY A 94 -8.56 -4.85 1.47
CA GLY A 94 -8.77 -3.42 1.69
C GLY A 94 -7.66 -2.70 2.47
N TYR A 95 -7.10 -3.34 3.50
CA TYR A 95 -6.04 -2.74 4.32
C TYR A 95 -4.73 -2.55 3.54
N LEU A 96 -4.27 -3.58 2.81
CA LEU A 96 -3.11 -3.47 1.93
C LEU A 96 -3.33 -2.48 0.80
N ARG A 97 -4.53 -2.45 0.20
CA ARG A 97 -4.88 -1.44 -0.80
C ARG A 97 -4.73 -0.03 -0.23
N MET A 98 -5.24 0.22 0.97
CA MET A 98 -5.10 1.50 1.66
C MET A 98 -3.63 1.86 1.86
N LEU A 99 -2.82 0.94 2.41
CA LEU A 99 -1.40 1.14 2.63
C LEU A 99 -0.65 1.48 1.33
N LEU A 100 -0.87 0.72 0.26
CA LEU A 100 -0.23 0.95 -1.04
C LEU A 100 -0.66 2.27 -1.67
N VAL A 101 -1.92 2.66 -1.54
CA VAL A 101 -2.41 3.97 -2.00
C VAL A 101 -1.75 5.12 -1.22
N HIS A 102 -1.57 4.99 0.10
CA HIS A 102 -0.82 5.97 0.88
C HIS A 102 0.65 6.03 0.45
N GLY A 103 1.27 4.88 0.19
CA GLY A 103 2.61 4.78 -0.37
C GLY A 103 2.72 5.55 -1.69
N ALA A 104 1.84 5.26 -2.65
CA ALA A 104 1.78 5.94 -3.94
C ALA A 104 1.55 7.46 -3.79
N ARG A 105 0.63 7.88 -2.90
CA ARG A 105 0.39 9.30 -2.62
C ARG A 105 1.63 10.00 -2.10
N SER A 106 2.42 9.36 -1.23
CA SER A 106 3.67 9.94 -0.73
C SER A 106 4.70 10.19 -1.86
N ILE A 107 4.77 9.28 -2.83
CA ILE A 107 5.62 9.44 -4.03
C ILE A 107 5.14 10.64 -4.86
N VAL A 108 3.84 10.74 -5.14
CA VAL A 108 3.29 11.87 -5.92
C VAL A 108 3.56 13.20 -5.25
N GLN A 109 3.41 13.27 -3.92
CA GLN A 109 3.71 14.48 -3.15
C GLN A 109 5.20 14.87 -3.22
N GLN A 110 6.10 13.87 -3.22
CA GLN A 110 7.54 14.14 -3.36
C GLN A 110 7.94 14.44 -4.81
N ALA A 111 7.26 13.88 -5.81
CA ALA A 111 7.56 14.06 -7.22
C ALA A 111 7.56 15.54 -7.63
N ILE A 112 6.74 16.37 -6.99
CA ILE A 112 6.70 17.84 -7.19
C ILE A 112 8.09 18.49 -7.00
N LYS A 113 8.94 17.89 -6.16
CA LYS A 113 10.26 18.43 -5.79
C LYS A 113 11.42 17.82 -6.60
N HIS A 114 11.13 16.89 -7.51
CA HIS A 114 12.16 16.12 -8.21
C HIS A 114 11.96 16.13 -9.72
N THR A 115 13.06 16.08 -10.46
CA THR A 115 13.07 16.06 -11.94
C THR A 115 13.51 14.70 -12.50
N ASP A 116 13.50 13.66 -11.68
CA ASP A 116 13.85 12.30 -12.10
C ASP A 116 12.81 11.69 -13.06
N THR A 117 13.19 10.63 -13.77
CA THR A 117 12.34 10.00 -14.79
C THR A 117 10.97 9.56 -14.25
N LEU A 118 10.91 9.03 -13.02
CA LEU A 118 9.65 8.62 -12.40
C LEU A 118 8.79 9.84 -12.07
N SER A 119 9.41 10.91 -11.54
CA SER A 119 8.70 12.15 -11.23
C SER A 119 8.11 12.81 -12.47
N ARG A 120 8.84 12.83 -13.60
CA ARG A 120 8.32 13.31 -14.90
C ARG A 120 7.16 12.45 -15.39
N TRP A 121 7.32 11.13 -15.38
CA TRP A 121 6.28 10.19 -15.79
C TRP A 121 4.97 10.37 -15.00
N ILE A 122 5.04 10.68 -13.70
CA ILE A 122 3.85 10.93 -12.87
C ILE A 122 3.04 12.13 -13.39
N PHE A 123 3.69 13.18 -13.88
CA PHE A 123 3.02 14.38 -14.39
C PHE A 123 2.61 14.26 -15.87
N ASP A 124 3.34 13.44 -16.65
CA ASP A 124 3.04 13.20 -18.05
C ASP A 124 1.94 12.14 -18.26
N ALA A 125 1.58 11.38 -17.21
CA ALA A 125 0.55 10.37 -17.28
C ALA A 125 -0.84 10.98 -17.58
N PRO A 126 -1.60 10.42 -18.53
CA PRO A 126 -2.94 10.92 -18.82
C PRO A 126 -3.87 10.75 -17.60
N PRO A 127 -4.83 11.68 -17.39
CA PRO A 127 -5.81 11.53 -16.32
C PRO A 127 -6.62 10.25 -16.50
N VAL A 128 -6.83 9.52 -15.39
CA VAL A 128 -7.56 8.24 -15.31
C VAL A 128 -9.06 8.47 -15.25
#